data_AF-A0A1X9XU23-F1
#
_entry.id   AF-A0A1X9XU23-F1
#
_cell.length_a   1.000
_cell.length_b   1.000
_cell.length_c   1.000
_cell.angle_alpha   90.00
_cell.angle_beta   90.00
_cell.angle_gamma   90.00
#
_symmetry.space_group_name_H-M   'P 1'
#
loop_
_entity.id
_entity.type
_entity.pdbx_description
1 polymer ?
#
loop_
_entity_poly.entity_id
_entity_poly.type
_entity_poly.pdbx_seq_one_letter_code
_entity_poly.pdbx_strand_id
1 'polypeptide(L)'
;NVKETGWKTIVGGPEPGVYADQYLASGADVVVIGEGEITLEELLPILKRGSIDQLSDVKGIAFLGPDGKTYRTPPRAQIADID
;
A
#
# COMPACT_ATOMS: atom_id res chain seq x y z
N ASN A 1 14.60 -7.30 -14.05
CA ASN A 1 13.98 -6.99 -12.72
C ASN A 1 12.54 -6.53 -12.94
N VAL A 2 11.57 -6.82 -12.06
CA VAL A 2 10.16 -6.39 -12.23
C VAL A 2 10.01 -4.87 -12.44
N LYS A 3 11.00 -4.09 -12.01
CA LYS A 3 11.11 -2.63 -12.22
C LYS A 3 11.29 -2.18 -13.68
N GLU A 4 11.67 -3.06 -14.61
CA GLU A 4 11.93 -2.68 -16.02
C GLU A 4 10.70 -2.76 -16.92
N THR A 5 9.56 -3.25 -16.44
CA THR A 5 8.33 -3.43 -17.25
C THR A 5 7.23 -2.41 -16.93
N GLY A 6 7.47 -1.47 -16.01
CA GLY A 6 6.47 -0.48 -15.58
C GLY A 6 5.36 -1.05 -14.66
N TRP A 7 5.55 -2.26 -14.13
CA TRP A 7 4.58 -2.92 -13.28
C TRP A 7 4.64 -2.39 -11.84
N LYS A 8 3.48 -2.28 -11.19
CA LYS A 8 3.35 -1.87 -9.79
C LYS A 8 3.27 -3.09 -8.89
N THR A 9 4.09 -3.11 -7.84
CA THR A 9 4.17 -4.21 -6.88
C THR A 9 3.47 -3.81 -5.58
N ILE A 10 2.44 -4.57 -5.20
CA ILE A 10 1.70 -4.38 -3.95
C ILE A 10 1.94 -5.61 -3.08
N VAL A 11 2.29 -5.39 -1.81
CA VAL A 11 2.44 -6.46 -0.81
C VAL A 11 1.37 -6.30 0.26
N GLY A 12 0.74 -7.38 0.71
CA GLY A 12 -0.32 -7.35 1.73
C GLY A 12 -0.34 -8.60 2.60
N GLY A 13 -1.15 -8.56 3.66
CA GLY A 13 -1.29 -9.63 4.66
C GLY A 13 -1.54 -9.09 6.07
N PRO A 14 -1.71 -9.95 7.08
CA PRO A 14 -1.94 -9.54 8.47
C PRO A 14 -0.67 -9.04 9.20
N GLU A 15 0.52 -9.52 8.83
CA GLU A 15 1.83 -9.14 9.40
C GLU A 15 2.61 -7.94 8.78
N PRO A 16 2.39 -7.47 7.53
CA PRO A 16 3.23 -6.46 6.86
C PRO A 16 3.29 -5.09 7.54
N GLY A 17 2.41 -4.78 8.51
CA GLY A 17 2.47 -3.52 9.25
C GLY A 17 3.81 -3.32 9.98
N VAL A 18 4.42 -4.40 10.50
CA VAL A 18 5.70 -4.31 11.23
C VAL A 18 6.89 -4.20 10.27
N TYR A 19 6.80 -4.84 9.10
CA TYR A 19 7.90 -4.95 8.14
C TYR A 19 7.74 -4.05 6.90
N ALA A 20 6.80 -3.10 6.91
CA ALA A 20 6.50 -2.25 5.74
C ALA A 20 7.76 -1.57 5.19
N ASP A 21 8.64 -1.07 6.07
CA ASP A 21 9.89 -0.42 5.66
C ASP A 21 10.84 -1.39 4.93
N GLN A 22 10.87 -2.67 5.35
CA GLN A 22 11.71 -3.70 4.70
C GLN A 22 11.15 -4.10 3.34
N TYR A 23 9.84 -4.22 3.19
CA TYR A 23 9.19 -4.50 1.91
C TYR A 23 9.39 -3.36 0.91
N LEU A 24 9.23 -2.11 1.37
CA LEU A 24 9.49 -0.92 0.57
C LEU A 24 10.96 -0.82 0.17
N ALA A 25 11.89 -1.06 1.10
CA ALA A 25 13.33 -1.12 0.80
C ALA A 25 13.70 -2.23 -0.19
N SER A 26 12.96 -3.35 -0.14
CA SER A 26 13.11 -4.48 -1.08
C SER A 26 12.50 -4.21 -2.45
N GLY A 27 11.81 -3.08 -2.63
CA GLY A 27 11.32 -2.60 -3.91
C GLY A 27 9.81 -2.74 -4.14
N ALA A 28 9.01 -3.00 -3.10
CA ALA A 28 7.56 -2.83 -3.19
C ALA A 28 7.21 -1.34 -3.42
N ASP A 29 6.18 -1.08 -4.23
CA ASP A 29 5.65 0.28 -4.42
C ASP A 29 4.73 0.66 -3.25
N VAL A 30 3.88 -0.28 -2.82
CA VAL A 30 2.89 -0.08 -1.74
C VAL A 30 2.79 -1.34 -0.87
N VAL A 31 2.67 -1.15 0.43
CA VAL A 31 2.37 -2.20 1.41
C VAL A 31 0.99 -1.96 1.98
N VAL A 32 0.08 -2.92 1.87
CA VAL A 32 -1.24 -2.92 2.50
C VAL A 32 -1.12 -3.44 3.93
N ILE A 33 -1.70 -2.70 4.87
CA ILE A 33 -1.63 -2.95 6.31
C ILE A 33 -2.99 -3.45 6.78
N GLY A 34 -3.04 -4.71 7.25
CA GLY A 34 -4.28 -5.34 7.70
C GLY A 34 -5.09 -5.90 6.54
N GLU A 35 -6.42 -5.76 6.61
CA GLU A 35 -7.33 -6.31 5.59
C GLU A 35 -7.18 -5.63 4.22
N GLY A 36 -7.09 -6.45 3.18
CA GLY A 36 -6.70 -6.02 1.84
C GLY A 36 -7.85 -5.60 0.93
N GLU A 37 -9.05 -6.16 1.10
CA GLU A 37 -10.13 -6.08 0.11
C GLU A 37 -10.53 -4.63 -0.23
N ILE A 38 -11.03 -3.88 0.76
CA ILE A 38 -11.44 -2.48 0.58
C ILE A 38 -10.24 -1.59 0.27
N THR A 39 -9.08 -1.90 0.85
CA THR A 39 -7.85 -1.14 0.60
C THR A 39 -7.44 -1.24 -0.86
N LEU A 40 -7.53 -2.42 -1.47
CA LEU A 40 -7.23 -2.65 -2.88
C LEU A 40 -8.26 -1.99 -3.79
N GLU A 41 -9.55 -2.02 -3.43
CA GLU A 41 -10.61 -1.34 -4.19
C GLU A 41 -10.33 0.17 -4.36
N GLU A 42 -9.89 0.84 -3.30
CA GLU A 42 -9.52 2.27 -3.35
C GLU A 42 -8.14 2.50 -4.02
N LEU A 43 -7.19 1.59 -3.82
CA LEU A 43 -5.81 1.75 -4.28
C LEU A 43 -5.65 1.53 -5.79
N LEU A 44 -6.33 0.53 -6.36
CA LEU A 44 -6.15 0.14 -7.76
C LEU A 44 -6.46 1.28 -8.76
N PRO A 45 -7.55 2.07 -8.61
CA PRO A 45 -7.81 3.22 -9.47
C PRO A 45 -6.72 4.29 -9.44
N ILE A 46 -6.09 4.51 -8.27
CA ILE A 46 -5.02 5.48 -8.09
C ILE A 46 -3.74 5.01 -8.79
N LEU A 47 -3.36 3.74 -8.58
CA LEU A 47 -2.21 3.14 -9.24
C LEU A 47 -2.36 3.10 -10.76
N LYS A 48 -3.57 2.83 -11.26
CA LYS A 48 -3.87 2.85 -12.70
C LYS A 48 -3.70 4.23 -13.33
N ARG A 49 -3.94 5.30 -12.57
CA ARG A 49 -3.76 6.70 -13.02
C ARG A 49 -2.32 7.19 -12.87
N GLY A 50 -1.49 6.49 -12.09
CA GLY A 50 -0.13 6.91 -11.78
C GLY A 50 -0.04 8.05 -10.74
N SER A 51 -1.12 8.33 -10.02
CA SER A 51 -1.23 9.46 -9.10
C SER A 51 -0.67 9.12 -7.70
N ILE A 52 0.66 9.06 -7.57
CA ILE A 52 1.31 8.76 -6.28
C ILE A 52 0.89 9.75 -5.17
N ASP A 53 0.66 11.01 -5.52
CA ASP A 53 0.22 12.05 -4.57
C ASP A 53 -1.14 11.76 -3.92
N GLN A 54 -1.96 10.89 -4.53
CA GLN A 54 -3.28 10.50 -3.98
C GLN A 54 -3.20 9.29 -3.05
N LEU A 55 -2.03 8.65 -2.92
CA LEU A 55 -1.86 7.50 -2.01
C LEU A 55 -2.11 7.88 -0.55
N SER A 56 -1.88 9.14 -0.16
CA SER A 56 -2.16 9.61 1.19
C SER A 56 -3.63 9.52 1.59
N ASP A 57 -4.54 9.46 0.62
CA ASP A 57 -5.98 9.40 0.85
C ASP A 57 -6.48 7.97 1.12
N VAL A 58 -5.67 6.95 0.78
CA VAL A 58 -6.00 5.54 0.98
C VAL A 58 -5.65 5.13 2.40
N LYS A 59 -6.62 4.70 3.19
CA LYS A 59 -6.36 4.17 4.55
C LYS A 59 -5.76 2.76 4.50
N GLY A 60 -4.93 2.45 5.50
CA GLY A 60 -4.36 1.12 5.68
C GLY A 60 -3.23 0.78 4.71
N ILE A 61 -2.40 1.76 4.31
CA ILE A 61 -1.23 1.49 3.46
C ILE A 61 0.04 2.15 3.99
N ALA A 62 1.18 1.65 3.53
CA ALA A 62 2.47 2.30 3.57
C ALA A 62 3.06 2.41 2.16
N PHE A 63 3.76 3.50 1.88
CA PHE A 63 4.38 3.77 0.58
C PHE A 63 5.60 4.68 0.73
N LEU A 64 6.45 4.73 -0.30
CA LEU A 64 7.54 5.71 -0.36
C LEU A 64 7.03 7.04 -0.92
N GLY A 65 7.21 8.11 -0.16
CA GLY A 65 6.91 9.46 -0.63
C GLY A 65 7.96 10.00 -1.59
N PRO A 66 7.71 11.16 -2.20
CA PRO A 66 8.64 11.80 -3.14
C PRO A 66 9.98 12.19 -2.50
N ASP A 67 10.04 12.31 -1.16
CA ASP A 67 11.27 12.55 -0.40
C ASP A 67 12.06 11.27 -0.07
N GLY A 68 11.61 10.12 -0.57
CA GLY A 68 12.22 8.81 -0.34
C GLY A 68 11.96 8.22 1.05
N LYS A 69 11.09 8.83 1.88
CA LYS A 69 10.74 8.31 3.20
C LYS A 69 9.49 7.44 3.13
N THR A 70 9.38 6.51 4.08
CA THR A 70 8.16 5.74 4.27
C THR A 70 7.07 6.61 4.90
N TYR A 71 5.91 6.65 4.26
CA TYR A 71 4.67 7.21 4.79
C TYR A 71 3.73 6.07 5.14
N ARG A 72 2.96 6.26 6.22
CA ARG A 72 1.94 5.32 6.67
C ARG A 72 0.63 6.08 6.84
N THR A 73 -0.42 5.62 6.19
CA THR A 73 -1.75 6.19 6.36
C THR A 73 -2.44 5.58 7.58
N PRO A 74 -3.44 6.26 8.16
CA PRO A 74 -4.17 5.73 9.31
C PRO A 74 -4.74 4.32 9.02
N PRO A 75 -4.79 3.43 10.03
CA PRO A 75 -5.33 2.09 9.86
C PRO A 75 -6.82 2.16 9.47
N ARG A 76 -7.29 1.15 8.73
CA ARG A 76 -8.73 0.94 8.56
C ARG A 76 -9.34 0.39 9.83
N ALA A 77 -10.59 0.76 10.08
CA ALA A 77 -11.41 0.02 11.03
C ALA A 77 -11.54 -1.42 10.50
N GLN A 78 -11.38 -2.41 11.38
CA GLN A 78 -11.73 -3.78 11.04
C GLN A 78 -13.21 -3.83 10.69
N ILE A 79 -13.53 -4.54 9.61
CA ILE A 79 -14.93 -4.85 9.30
C ILE A 79 -15.39 -5.81 10.38
N ALA A 80 -16.14 -5.29 11.34
CA ALA A 80 -16.82 -6.09 12.36
C ALA A 80 -18.11 -6.62 11.75
N ASP A 81 -18.00 -7.60 10.85
CA ASP A 81 -19.05 -8.57 10.52
C ASP A 81 -18.60 -9.43 9.34
N ILE A 82 -18.32 -10.70 9.61
CA ILE A 82 -18.57 -11.79 8.67
C ILE A 82 -19.33 -12.83 9.49
N ASP A 83 -20.61 -12.53 9.75
CA ASP A 83 -21.63 -13.54 10.09
C ASP A 83 -22.17 -14.18 8.79
#